data_AF-A0A1F9UYA8-F1
#
_entry.id   AF-A0A1F9UYA8-F1
#
_cell.length_a   1.000
_cell.length_b   1.000
_cell.length_c   1.000
_cell.angle_alpha   90.00
_cell.angle_beta   90.00
_cell.angle_gamma   90.00
#
_symmetry.space_group_name_H-M   'P 1'
#
loop_
_entity.id
_entity.type
_entity.pdbx_description
1 polymer ?
#
loop_
_entity_poly.entity_id
_entity_poly.type
_entity_poly.pdbx_seq_one_letter_code
_entity_poly.pdbx_strand_id
1 'polypeptide(L)' 'MVTRMREKGQVTIPAGIRESLHLSKNSILSVTKVGDGILLTPKPSVYEATSARFVRAAQEKGITLDDLLKDLKTIRHKDL' A
#
# COMPACT_ATOMS: atom_id res chain seq x y z
N MET A 1 1.93 24.45 12.87
CA MET A 1 2.15 23.28 13.76
C MET A 1 3.63 22.94 13.74
N VAL A 2 4.26 22.74 14.90
CA VAL A 2 5.68 22.41 15.01
C VAL A 2 5.84 21.08 15.74
N THR A 3 6.77 20.24 15.28
CA THR A 3 7.09 18.94 15.91
C THR A 3 8.58 18.90 16.21
N ARG A 4 8.94 18.18 17.28
CA ARG A 4 10.34 18.03 17.70
C ARG A 4 10.94 16.81 17.00
N MET A 5 12.07 17.01 16.33
CA MET A 5 12.90 15.92 15.83
C MET A 5 13.50 15.14 17.01
N ARG A 6 13.38 13.82 16.95
CA ARG A 6 13.94 12.88 17.91
C ARG A 6 15.26 12.32 17.37
N GLU A 7 15.75 11.27 18.01
CA GLU A 7 16.98 10.60 17.58
C GLU A 7 16.90 10.17 16.11
N LYS A 8 18.04 10.26 15.43
CA LYS A 8 18.21 9.78 14.05
C LYS A 8 17.22 10.36 13.04
N GLY A 9 16.73 11.58 13.26
CA GLY A 9 15.84 12.26 12.32
C GLY A 9 14.37 11.83 12.38
N GLN A 10 13.96 11.11 13.43
CA GLN A 10 12.56 10.71 13.59
C GLN A 10 11.67 11.91 13.92
N VAL A 11 10.54 12.03 13.22
CA VAL A 11 9.52 13.06 13.47
C VAL A 11 8.15 12.42 13.64
N THR A 12 7.35 12.95 14.56
CA THR A 12 5.97 12.48 14.76
C THR A 12 5.04 13.20 13.79
N ILE A 13 4.28 12.43 13.00
CA ILE A 13 3.19 12.93 12.16
C ILE A 13 1.89 12.97 13.00
N PRO A 14 1.29 14.14 13.22
CA PRO A 14 0.09 14.27 14.05
C PRO A 14 -1.14 13.58 13.44
N ALA A 15 -2.10 13.18 14.30
CA ALA A 15 -3.24 12.34 13.92
C ALA A 15 -4.03 12.87 12.72
N GLY A 16 -4.41 14.16 12.71
CA GLY A 16 -5.19 14.72 11.59
C GLY A 16 -4.49 14.68 10.23
N ILE A 17 -3.15 14.75 10.19
CA ILE A 17 -2.38 14.57 8.94
C ILE A 17 -2.33 13.10 8.56
N ARG A 18 -2.19 12.19 9.53
CA ARG A 18 -2.21 10.75 9.23
C ARG A 18 -3.55 10.32 8.66
N GLU A 19 -4.66 10.83 9.21
CA GLU A 19 -6.01 10.53 8.74
C GLU A 19 -6.25 11.08 7.33
N SER A 20 -5.91 12.35 7.07
CA SER A 20 -6.10 12.94 5.74
C SER A 20 -5.27 12.27 4.64
N LEU A 21 -4.10 11.74 5.00
CA LEU A 21 -3.20 11.03 4.09
C LEU A 21 -3.35 9.49 4.16
N HIS A 22 -4.34 8.97 4.90
CA HIS A 22 -4.60 7.53 5.08
C HIS A 22 -3.35 6.73 5.50
N LEU A 23 -2.53 7.30 6.39
CA LEU A 23 -1.30 6.69 6.88
C LEU A 23 -1.55 5.75 8.05
N SER A 24 -1.01 4.54 7.95
CA SER A 24 -0.97 3.52 9.01
C SER A 24 0.44 3.43 9.61
N LYS A 25 0.59 2.62 10.68
CA LYS A 25 1.87 2.43 11.39
C LYS A 25 3.02 1.98 10.48
N ASN A 26 2.71 1.31 9.37
CA ASN A 26 3.70 0.73 8.44
C ASN A 26 3.67 1.42 7.07
N SER A 27 3.00 2.56 6.94
CA SER A 27 2.96 3.29 5.67
C SER A 27 4.35 3.77 5.27
N ILE A 28 4.71 3.50 4.01
CA ILE A 28 5.99 3.93 3.44
C ILE A 28 5.80 5.30 2.81
N LEU A 29 6.66 6.25 3.20
CA LEU A 29 6.69 7.59 2.63
C LEU A 29 7.92 7.74 1.74
N SER A 30 7.75 8.40 0.60
CA SER A 30 8.90 8.94 -0.13
C SER A 30 9.36 10.24 0.52
N VAL A 31 10.66 10.49 0.49
CA VAL A 31 11.28 11.69 1.08
C VAL A 31 12.03 12.42 -0.02
N THR A 32 11.74 13.71 -0.21
CA THR A 32 12.44 14.54 -1.21
C THR A 32 12.69 15.93 -0.65
N LYS A 33 13.90 16.48 -0.85
CA LYS A 33 14.22 17.87 -0.49
C LYS A 33 13.65 18.80 -1.56
N VAL A 34 12.88 19.80 -1.16
CA VAL A 34 12.30 20.82 -2.03
C VAL A 34 12.65 22.19 -1.47
N GLY A 35 13.59 22.89 -2.12
CA GLY A 35 14.18 24.11 -1.58
C GLY A 35 14.81 23.84 -0.20
N ASP A 36 14.40 24.61 0.80
CA ASP A 36 14.83 24.43 2.20
C ASP A 36 13.91 23.51 3.02
N GLY A 37 12.93 22.86 2.36
CA GLY A 37 11.96 21.96 2.98
C GLY A 37 12.16 20.49 2.62
N ILE A 38 11.43 19.63 3.35
CA ILE A 38 11.30 18.21 3.05
C ILE A 38 9.84 17.93 2.69
N LEU A 39 9.62 17.33 1.53
CA LEU A 39 8.33 16.81 1.10
C LEU A 39 8.27 15.31 1.41
N LEU A 40 7.24 14.93 2.15
CA LEU A 40 6.87 13.54 2.40
C LEU A 40 5.61 13.22 1.62
N THR A 41 5.65 12.21 0.75
CA THR A 41 4.46 11.75 0.04
C THR A 41 4.20 10.27 0.34
N PRO A 42 2.93 9.86 0.53
CA PRO A 42 2.60 8.45 0.58
C PRO A 42 3.11 7.78 -0.70
N LYS A 43 3.96 6.75 -0.55
CA LYS A 43 4.24 5.89 -1.70
C LYS A 43 2.97 5.07 -1.91
N PRO A 44 2.31 5.13 -3.09
CA PRO A 44 1.17 4.27 -3.34
C PRO A 44 1.61 2.84 -3.06
N SER A 45 0.85 2.16 -2.21
CA SER A 45 1.14 0.77 -1.89
C SER A 45 1.13 0.01 -3.21
N VAL A 46 2.26 -0.59 -3.59
CA VAL A 46 2.32 -1.45 -4.78
C VAL A 46 1.21 -2.50 -4.68
N TYR A 47 0.88 -2.93 -3.46
CA TYR A 47 -0.23 -3.83 -3.19
C TYR A 47 -1.58 -3.29 -3.66
N GLU A 48 -1.98 -2.06 -3.32
CA GLU A 48 -3.30 -1.55 -3.73
C GLU A 48 -3.41 -1.40 -5.25
N ALA A 49 -2.38 -0.83 -5.87
CA ALA A 49 -2.34 -0.70 -7.32
C ALA A 49 -2.31 -2.07 -8.03
N THR A 50 -1.61 -3.05 -7.46
CA THR A 50 -1.52 -4.42 -8.02
C THR A 50 -2.80 -5.20 -7.81
N SER A 51 -3.40 -5.11 -6.62
CA SER A 51 -4.70 -5.74 -6.32
C SER A 51 -5.80 -5.17 -7.19
N ALA A 52 -5.83 -3.84 -7.40
CA ALA A 52 -6.79 -3.21 -8.31
C ALA A 52 -6.61 -3.69 -9.77
N ARG A 53 -5.37 -3.83 -10.24
CA ARG A 53 -5.07 -4.40 -11.56
C ARG A 53 -5.51 -5.86 -11.66
N PHE A 54 -5.28 -6.65 -10.62
CA PHE A 54 -5.67 -8.06 -10.57
C PHE A 54 -7.18 -8.22 -10.62
N VAL A 55 -7.92 -7.47 -9.80
CA VAL A 55 -9.39 -7.48 -9.80
C VAL A 55 -9.95 -7.08 -11.16
N ARG A 56 -9.42 -6.00 -11.75
CA ARG A 56 -9.86 -5.55 -13.08
C ARG A 56 -9.61 -6.60 -14.15
N ALA A 57 -8.43 -7.22 -14.17
CA ALA A 57 -8.10 -8.27 -15.13
C ALA A 57 -8.97 -9.52 -14.94
N ALA A 58 -9.32 -9.88 -13.69
CA ALA A 58 -10.24 -10.98 -13.41
C ALA A 58 -11.66 -10.67 -13.93
N GLN A 59 -12.16 -9.45 -13.70
CA GLN A 59 -13.46 -9.00 -14.20
C GLN A 59 -13.53 -8.97 -15.73
N GLU A 60 -12.52 -8.42 -16.40
CA GLU A 60 -12.42 -8.39 -17.87
C GLU A 60 -12.44 -9.79 -18.49
N LYS A 61 -11.92 -10.79 -17.76
CA LYS A 61 -11.91 -12.20 -18.18
C LYS A 61 -13.10 -13.01 -17.67
N GLY A 62 -14.04 -12.39 -16.93
CA GLY A 62 -15.18 -13.07 -16.33
C GLY A 62 -14.82 -14.13 -15.29
N ILE A 63 -13.64 -14.04 -14.68
CA ILE A 63 -13.16 -15.00 -13.68
C ILE A 63 -13.80 -14.70 -12.34
N THR A 64 -14.48 -15.68 -11.76
CA THR A 64 -15.11 -15.56 -10.44
C THR A 64 -14.21 -16.12 -9.34
N LEU A 65 -14.54 -15.82 -8.08
CA LEU A 65 -13.86 -16.41 -6.92
C LEU A 65 -13.97 -17.94 -6.91
N ASP A 66 -15.14 -18.47 -7.31
CA ASP A 66 -15.37 -19.91 -7.37
C ASP A 66 -14.47 -20.59 -8.41
N ASP A 67 -14.19 -19.92 -9.53
CA ASP A 67 -13.28 -20.44 -10.56
C ASP A 67 -11.85 -20.54 -10.00
N LEU A 68 -11.38 -19.50 -9.31
CA LEU A 68 -10.08 -19.50 -8.65
C LEU A 68 -9.96 -20.61 -7.58
N LEU A 69 -11.02 -20.83 -6.80
CA LEU A 69 -11.04 -21.86 -5.75
C LEU A 69 -11.08 -23.28 -6.32
N LYS A 70 -11.77 -23.49 -7.45
CA LYS A 70 -11.76 -24.78 -8.16
C LYS A 70 -10.38 -25.09 -8.72
N ASP A 71 -9.75 -24.11 -9.37
CA ASP A 71 -8.40 -24.28 -9.93
C ASP A 71 -7.38 -24.54 -8.84
N LEU A 72 -7.45 -23.82 -7.71
CA LEU A 72 -6.53 -24.02 -6.59
C LEU A 72 -6.59 -25.45 -6.02
N LYS A 73 -7.79 -26.04 -5.92
CA LYS A 73 -7.95 -27.44 -5.50
C LYS A 73 -7.30 -28.39 -6.50
N THR A 74 -7.52 -28.18 -7.79
CA THR A 74 -6.95 -29.00 -8.86
C THR A 74 -5.42 -28.94 -8.87
N ILE A 75 -4.83 -27.74 -8.73
CA ILE A 75 -3.38 -27.54 -8.69
C ILE A 75 -2.78 -28.25 -7.48
N ARG A 76 -3.37 -28.05 -6.29
CA ARG A 76 -2.88 -28.65 -5.04
C ARG A 76 -2.96 -30.18 -5.01
N HIS A 77 -3.87 -30.78 -5.78
CA HIS A 77 -3.95 -32.24 -5.95
C HIS A 77 -2.99 -32.80 -7.00
N LYS A 78 -2.41 -31.95 -7.87
CA LYS A 78 -1.49 -32.37 -8.93
C LYS A 78 -0.04 -32.47 -8.46
N ASP A 79 0.27 -31.88 -7.30
CA ASP A 79 1.58 -31.87 -6.65
C ASP A 79 1.69 -32.90 -5.49
N LEU A 80 0.76 -33.86 -5.40
CA LEU A 80 0.74 -35.02 -4.49
C LEU A 80 0.73 -36.32 -5.30
#